data_AF-A0A938Z2B9-F1
#
_entry.id   AF-A0A938Z2B9-F1
#
_cell.length_a   1.000
_cell.length_b   1.000
_cell.length_c   1.000
_cell.angle_alpha   90.00
_cell.angle_beta   90.00
_cell.angle_gamma   90.00
#
_symmetry.space_group_name_H-M   'P 1'
#
loop_
_entity.id
_entity.type
_entity.pdbx_description
1 polymer ?
#
loop_
_entity_poly.entity_id
_entity_poly.type
_entity_poly.pdbx_seq_one_letter_code
_entity_poly.pdbx_strand_id
1 'polypeptide(L)'
;MKELCRGYDVFYHADKKECDFVVREGMRINAAYQVTIAMNDEKTRKREIEGLLEALNAYGLTEGYILTMEEKEDVEIDGKQIHILPTWEWMYRRLT
;
A
#
# COMPACT_ATOMS: atom_id res chain seq x y z
N MET A 1 17.31 6.46 -0.20
CA MET A 1 17.59 5.56 -1.33
C MET A 1 16.91 6.18 -2.55
N LYS A 2 17.66 6.66 -3.55
CA LYS A 2 17.14 7.42 -4.70
C LYS A 2 17.33 6.58 -5.96
N GLU A 3 16.28 6.60 -6.78
CA GLU A 3 16.16 6.12 -8.17
C GLU A 3 15.99 4.61 -8.38
N LEU A 4 14.77 4.19 -8.70
CA LEU A 4 14.52 2.89 -9.34
C LEU A 4 13.22 2.89 -10.17
N CYS A 5 13.14 3.79 -11.16
CA CYS A 5 12.33 3.72 -12.41
C CYS A 5 12.21 5.13 -13.01
N ARG A 6 12.51 5.31 -14.29
CA ARG A 6 12.40 6.63 -14.95
C ARG A 6 10.96 7.16 -14.80
N GLY A 7 10.80 8.30 -14.12
CA GLY A 7 9.51 8.99 -13.93
C GLY A 7 8.82 8.72 -12.59
N TYR A 8 9.29 7.74 -11.80
CA TYR A 8 8.70 7.42 -10.50
C TYR A 8 9.72 7.56 -9.36
N ASP A 9 9.30 8.21 -8.28
CA ASP A 9 10.03 8.22 -7.02
C ASP A 9 9.25 7.40 -5.98
N VAL A 10 9.97 6.66 -5.15
CA VAL A 10 9.38 5.86 -4.05
C VAL A 10 9.82 6.45 -2.72
N PHE A 11 8.88 6.69 -1.84
CA PHE A 11 9.10 7.19 -0.48
C PHE A 11 8.34 6.33 0.53
N TYR A 12 8.59 6.52 1.81
CA TYR A 12 7.70 6.06 2.87
C TYR A 12 6.79 7.21 3.32
N HIS A 13 5.60 6.89 3.81
CA HIS A 13 4.74 7.83 4.53
C HIS A 13 4.94 7.63 6.03
N ALA A 14 5.18 8.70 6.78
CA ALA A 14 5.28 8.65 8.23
C ALA A 14 4.69 9.95 8.82
N ASP A 15 3.48 9.86 9.36
CA ASP A 15 2.86 10.92 10.16
C ASP A 15 2.45 10.35 11.53
N LYS A 16 1.17 10.09 11.79
CA LYS A 16 0.73 9.43 13.02
C LYS A 16 0.87 7.91 12.91
N LYS A 17 0.81 7.41 11.68
CA LYS A 17 1.01 6.03 11.25
C LYS A 17 1.94 6.02 10.06
N GLU A 18 2.44 4.83 9.77
CA GLU A 18 3.42 4.63 8.71
C GLU A 18 2.79 3.81 7.59
N CYS A 19 3.12 4.16 6.35
CA CYS A 19 2.90 3.32 5.18
C CYS A 19 4.23 3.11 4.47
N ASP A 20 4.61 1.85 4.22
CA ASP A 20 5.96 1.50 3.78
C ASP A 20 6.36 2.19 2.47
N PHE A 21 5.45 2.22 1.49
CA PHE A 21 5.73 2.79 0.19
C PHE A 21 4.60 3.67 -0.33
N VAL A 22 4.97 4.86 -0.79
CA VAL A 22 4.16 5.72 -1.63
C VAL A 22 4.93 6.05 -2.90
N VAL A 23 4.24 5.97 -4.03
CA VAL A 23 4.83 6.18 -5.35
C VAL A 23 4.41 7.54 -5.87
N ARG A 24 5.40 8.34 -6.27
CA ARG A 24 5.22 9.66 -6.88
C ARG A 24 5.52 9.59 -8.36
N GLU A 25 4.63 10.16 -9.17
CA GLU A 25 4.84 10.43 -10.59
C GLU A 25 4.79 11.95 -10.80
N GLY A 26 5.93 12.53 -11.19
CA GLY A 26 6.08 13.99 -11.23
C GLY A 26 5.89 14.62 -9.84
N MET A 27 4.81 15.38 -9.66
CA MET A 27 4.48 16.04 -8.38
C MET A 27 3.37 15.34 -7.58
N ARG A 28 2.78 14.26 -8.11
CA ARG A 28 1.60 13.62 -7.51
C ARG A 28 1.96 12.25 -6.95
N ILE A 29 1.57 11.99 -5.72
CA ILE A 29 1.52 10.62 -5.18
C ILE A 29 0.32 9.92 -5.83
N ASN A 30 0.55 8.79 -6.49
CA ASN A 30 -0.47 8.07 -7.26
C ASN A 30 -0.73 6.64 -6.77
N ALA A 31 0.08 6.11 -5.85
CA ALA A 31 -0.14 4.80 -5.25
C ALA A 31 0.46 4.70 -3.84
N ALA A 32 -0.13 3.85 -3.00
CA ALA A 32 0.35 3.50 -1.67
C ALA A 32 0.33 1.98 -1.47
N TYR A 33 1.39 1.45 -0.85
CA TYR A 33 1.60 0.03 -0.61
C TYR A 33 2.11 -0.16 0.82
N GLN A 34 1.38 -0.95 1.60
CA GLN A 34 1.82 -1.50 2.88
C GLN A 34 2.34 -2.91 2.66
N VAL A 35 3.37 -3.34 3.36
CA VAL A 35 3.97 -4.67 3.18
C VAL A 35 4.06 -5.39 4.52
N THR A 36 3.59 -6.62 4.55
CA THR A 36 3.68 -7.48 5.74
C THR A 36 3.84 -8.94 5.34
N ILE A 37 4.38 -9.77 6.23
CA ILE A 37 4.45 -11.22 5.97
C ILE A 37 3.07 -11.85 6.15
N ALA A 38 2.37 -11.47 7.24
CA ALA A 38 1.08 -12.03 7.61
C ALA A 38 0.23 -11.00 8.40
N MET A 39 -1.09 -11.19 8.39
CA MET A 39 -2.10 -10.39 9.09
C MET A 39 -3.02 -11.26 9.97
N ASN A 40 -2.54 -12.45 10.35
CA ASN A 40 -3.28 -13.42 11.18
C ASN A 40 -3.66 -12.89 12.58
N ASP A 41 -2.90 -11.93 13.11
CA ASP A 41 -3.17 -11.28 14.38
C ASP A 41 -3.99 -9.99 14.15
N GLU A 42 -5.12 -9.85 14.86
CA GLU A 42 -6.04 -8.72 14.69
C GLU A 42 -5.37 -7.36 14.92
N LYS A 43 -4.43 -7.28 15.86
CA LYS A 43 -3.71 -6.04 16.17
C LYS A 43 -2.80 -5.64 15.00
N THR A 44 -2.08 -6.61 14.43
CA THR A 44 -1.24 -6.45 13.25
C THR A 44 -2.08 -6.03 12.07
N ARG A 45 -3.16 -6.77 11.78
CA ARG A 45 -4.11 -6.46 10.72
C ARG A 45 -4.64 -5.03 10.81
N LYS A 46 -5.08 -4.62 12.00
CA LYS A 46 -5.57 -3.27 12.26
C LYS A 46 -4.47 -2.24 11.98
N ARG A 47 -3.25 -2.46 12.46
CA ARG A 47 -2.11 -1.55 12.23
C ARG A 47 -1.80 -1.37 10.74
N GLU A 48 -1.72 -2.47 9.98
CA GLU A 48 -1.39 -2.40 8.54
C GLU A 48 -2.46 -1.66 7.75
N ILE A 49 -3.74 -1.97 8.00
CA ILE A 49 -4.89 -1.31 7.37
C ILE A 49 -4.89 0.18 7.70
N GLU A 50 -4.70 0.51 8.97
CA GLU A 50 -4.73 1.88 9.43
C GLU A 50 -3.57 2.73 8.88
N GLY A 51 -2.38 2.16 8.76
CA GLY A 51 -1.22 2.82 8.13
C GLY A 51 -1.47 3.14 6.66
N LEU A 52 -2.00 2.17 5.92
CA LEU A 52 -2.39 2.38 4.52
C LEU A 52 -3.49 3.45 4.40
N LEU A 53 -4.57 3.35 5.19
CA LEU A 53 -5.67 4.31 5.16
C LEU A 53 -5.22 5.74 5.44
N GLU A 54 -4.28 5.94 6.38
CA GLU A 54 -3.72 7.27 6.65
C GLU A 54 -3.03 7.85 5.41
N ALA A 55 -2.20 7.05 4.72
CA ALA A 55 -1.57 7.47 3.48
C ALA A 55 -2.61 7.74 2.36
N LEU A 56 -3.61 6.88 2.19
CA LEU A 56 -4.67 7.08 1.19
C LEU A 56 -5.42 8.40 1.41
N ASN A 57 -5.70 8.73 2.66
CA ASN A 57 -6.35 9.98 3.03
C ASN A 57 -5.43 11.19 2.82
N ALA A 58 -4.16 11.11 3.24
CA ALA A 58 -3.19 12.18 3.09
C ALA A 58 -2.95 12.58 1.62
N TYR A 59 -3.02 11.61 0.71
CA TYR A 59 -2.72 11.81 -0.72
C TYR A 59 -3.94 11.79 -1.65
N GLY A 60 -5.16 11.66 -1.10
CA GLY A 60 -6.39 11.66 -1.89
C GLY A 60 -6.52 10.46 -2.83
N LEU A 61 -5.99 9.31 -2.45
CA LEU A 61 -6.07 8.06 -3.20
C LEU A 61 -7.38 7.33 -2.87
N THR A 62 -7.99 6.66 -3.83
CA THR A 62 -9.24 5.89 -3.64
C THR A 62 -8.99 4.41 -3.36
N GLU A 63 -7.79 3.91 -3.69
CA GLU A 63 -7.40 2.52 -3.47
C GLU A 63 -5.93 2.40 -3.06
N GLY A 64 -5.60 1.31 -2.37
CA GLY A 64 -4.25 0.96 -1.96
C GLY A 64 -4.06 -0.54 -1.82
N TYR A 65 -2.82 -0.96 -1.61
CA TYR A 65 -2.46 -2.38 -1.55
C TYR A 65 -1.79 -2.72 -0.22
N ILE A 66 -2.15 -3.86 0.35
CA ILE A 66 -1.36 -4.52 1.40
C ILE A 66 -0.78 -5.78 0.77
N LEU A 67 0.54 -5.79 0.56
CA LEU A 67 1.24 -6.92 -0.02
C LEU A 67 1.63 -7.89 1.08
N THR A 68 1.17 -9.14 0.95
CA THR A 68 1.35 -10.21 1.93
C THR A 68 2.21 -11.35 1.34
N MET A 69 2.54 -12.35 2.16
CA MET A 69 3.11 -13.60 1.65
C MET A 69 2.07 -14.47 0.96
N GLU A 70 0.90 -14.68 1.58
CA GLU A 70 -0.12 -15.66 1.13
C GLU A 70 -1.56 -15.16 1.19
N GLU A 71 -1.85 -14.16 2.03
CA GLU A 71 -3.23 -13.72 2.29
C GLU A 71 -3.80 -12.88 1.15
N LYS A 72 -5.07 -13.09 0.85
CA LYS A 72 -5.79 -12.42 -0.21
C LYS A 72 -7.20 -12.03 0.22
N GLU A 73 -7.52 -10.77 0.10
CA GLU A 73 -8.82 -10.22 0.46
C GLU A 73 -8.99 -8.82 -0.14
N ASP A 74 -10.20 -8.46 -0.55
CA ASP A 74 -10.55 -7.09 -0.88
C ASP A 74 -11.44 -6.54 0.22
N VAL A 75 -11.09 -5.37 0.75
CA VAL A 75 -11.81 -4.73 1.86
C VAL A 75 -12.15 -3.30 1.48
N GLU A 76 -13.40 -2.89 1.68
CA GLU A 76 -13.82 -1.50 1.54
C GLU A 76 -13.97 -0.85 2.92
N ILE A 77 -13.28 0.28 3.14
CA ILE A 77 -13.35 1.05 4.40
C ILE A 77 -13.42 2.53 4.05
N ASP A 78 -14.42 3.24 4.56
CA ASP A 78 -14.63 4.68 4.34
C ASP A 78 -14.60 5.09 2.84
N GLY A 79 -15.14 4.23 1.97
CA GLY A 79 -15.14 4.44 0.51
C GLY A 79 -13.77 4.30 -0.15
N LYS A 80 -12.79 3.72 0.54
CA LYS A 80 -11.47 3.36 0.02
C LYS A 80 -11.40 1.85 -0.20
N GLN A 81 -10.84 1.44 -1.32
CA GLN A 81 -10.58 0.03 -1.60
C GLN A 81 -9.18 -0.38 -1.13
N ILE A 82 -9.11 -1.46 -0.37
CA ILE A 82 -7.87 -2.04 0.13
C ILE A 82 -7.73 -3.43 -0.46
N HIS A 83 -6.72 -3.60 -1.31
CA HIS A 83 -6.37 -4.86 -1.94
C HIS A 83 -5.29 -5.56 -1.11
N ILE A 84 -5.68 -6.57 -0.35
CA ILE A 84 -4.76 -7.47 0.33
C ILE A 84 -4.41 -8.58 -0.66
N LEU A 85 -3.16 -8.66 -1.09
CA LEU A 85 -2.74 -9.58 -2.15
C LEU A 85 -1.38 -10.20 -1.84
N PRO A 86 -1.17 -11.48 -2.19
CA PRO A 86 0.15 -12.06 -2.17
C PRO A 86 1.07 -11.31 -3.11
N THR A 87 2.29 -11.02 -2.66
CA THR A 87 3.26 -10.22 -3.43
C THR A 87 3.54 -10.82 -4.81
N TRP A 88 3.62 -12.15 -4.92
CA TRP A 88 3.84 -12.84 -6.19
C TRP A 88 2.66 -12.66 -7.17
N GLU A 89 1.42 -12.61 -6.67
CA GLU A 89 0.24 -12.38 -7.50
C GLU A 89 0.21 -10.94 -8.00
N TRP A 90 0.53 -9.99 -7.11
CA TRP A 90 0.68 -8.59 -7.49
C TRP A 90 1.73 -8.40 -8.59
N MET A 91 2.90 -9.04 -8.46
CA MET A 91 3.95 -8.98 -9.48
C MET A 91 3.47 -9.56 -10.81
N TYR A 92 2.80 -10.72 -10.80
CA TYR A 92 2.29 -11.34 -12.02
C TYR A 92 1.28 -10.44 -12.74
N ARG A 93 0.32 -9.86 -12.00
CA ARG A 93 -0.70 -8.93 -12.54
C ARG A 93 -0.12 -7.65 -13.17
N ARG A 94 1.11 -7.26 -12.82
CA ARG A 94 1.78 -6.08 -13.35
C ARG A 94 2.71 -6.37 -14.53
N LEU A 95 2.97 -7.65 -14.82
CA LEU A 95 3.82 -8.09 -15.93
C LEU A 95 3.03 -8.54 -17.17
N THR A 96 1.70 -8.63 -17.06
CA THR A 96 0.77 -9.03 -18.14
C THR A 96 -0.21 -7.92 -18.43
#